data_AF-A0A933XIP0-F1
#
_entry.id   AF-A0A933XIP0-F1
#
_cell.length_a   1.000
_cell.length_b   1.000
_cell.length_c   1.000
_cell.angle_alpha   90.00
_cell.angle_beta   90.00
_cell.angle_gamma   90.00
#
_symmetry.space_group_name_H-M   'P 1'
#
loop_
_entity.id
_entity.type
_entity.pdbx_description
1 polymer ?
#
loop_
_entity_poly.entity_id
_entity_poly.type
_entity_poly.pdbx_seq_one_letter_code
_entity_poly.pdbx_strand_id
1 'polypeptide(L)' 'MKAAVKRKNYYLDEIKIKKAQKILGTKTETETLDKALDMIVFRAELIESLKKVSGKGGVQQV' A
#
# COMPACT_ATOMS: atom_id res chain seq x y z
N MET A 1 -8.21 -7.30 -8.73
CA MET A 1 -9.33 -6.51 -9.27
C MET A 1 -8.84 -5.79 -10.52
N LYS A 2 -9.64 -5.68 -11.59
CA LYS A 2 -9.21 -4.96 -12.80
C LYS A 2 -9.22 -3.47 -12.47
N ALA A 3 -8.04 -2.88 -12.27
CA ALA A 3 -7.93 -1.47 -11.90
C ALA A 3 -8.51 -0.61 -13.03
N ALA A 4 -9.41 0.31 -12.69
CA ALA A 4 -9.91 1.32 -13.62
C ALA A 4 -8.81 2.38 -13.83
N VAL A 5 -7.83 2.05 -14.68
CA VAL A 5 -6.68 2.93 -14.94
C VAL A 5 -7.16 4.18 -15.66
N LYS A 6 -6.98 5.34 -15.02
CA LYS A 6 -7.25 6.66 -15.61
C LYS A 6 -5.97 7.48 -15.56
N ARG A 7 -5.60 8.10 -16.69
CA ARG A 7 -4.47 9.04 -16.73
C ARG A 7 -4.73 10.20 -15.77
N LYS A 8 -3.73 10.53 -14.97
CA LYS A 8 -3.70 11.71 -14.11
C LYS A 8 -2.41 12.48 -14.37
N ASN A 9 -2.45 13.81 -14.23
CA ASN A 9 -1.28 14.67 -14.32
C ASN A 9 -1.14 15.40 -12.98
N TYR A 10 0.00 15.23 -12.31
CA TYR A 10 0.29 15.84 -11.01
C TYR A 10 1.71 16.38 -11.00
N TYR A 11 1.96 17.42 -10.20
CA TYR A 11 3.30 17.83 -9.84
C TYR A 11 3.76 16.98 -8.65
N LEU A 12 4.83 16.21 -8.84
CA LEU A 12 5.39 15.32 -7.83
C LEU A 12 6.87 15.63 -7.64
N ASP A 13 7.38 15.39 -6.44
CA ASP A 13 8.81 15.46 -6.15
C ASP A 13 9.51 14.24 -6.76
N GLU A 14 10.29 14.47 -7.82
CA GLU A 14 11.03 13.44 -8.54
C GLU A 14 11.98 12.66 -7.61
N ILE A 15 12.66 13.34 -6.68
CA ILE A 15 13.61 12.69 -5.77
C ILE A 15 12.87 11.70 -4.87
N LYS A 16 11.67 12.06 -4.41
CA LYS A 16 10.81 11.16 -3.62
C LYS A 16 10.40 9.93 -4.43
N ILE A 17 10.00 10.12 -5.70
CA ILE A 17 9.62 9.00 -6.58
C ILE A 17 10.81 8.08 -6.86
N LYS A 18 12.00 8.61 -7.14
CA LYS A 18 13.21 7.79 -7.36
C LYS A 18 13.62 7.01 -6.12
N LYS A 19 13.48 7.58 -4.92
CA LYS A 19 13.70 6.87 -3.65
C LYS A 19 12.70 5.73 -3.49
N ALA A 20 11.42 6.00 -3.73
CA ALA A 20 10.37 4.97 -3.68
C ALA A 20 10.62 3.86 -4.72
N GLN A 21 11.06 4.19 -5.95
CA GLN A 21 11.44 3.22 -6.97
C GLN A 21 12.51 2.25 -6.49
N LYS A 22 13.57 2.78 -5.85
CA LYS A 22 14.66 1.96 -5.30
C LYS A 22 14.19 1.05 -4.17
N ILE A 23 13.35 1.57 -3.26
CA ILE A 23 12.81 0.79 -2.13
C ILE A 23 11.88 -0.32 -2.62
N LEU A 24 11.05 -0.04 -3.62
CA LEU A 24 10.02 -0.96 -4.12
C LEU A 24 10.49 -1.85 -5.29
N GLY A 25 11.70 -1.62 -5.80
CA GLY A 25 12.27 -2.39 -6.92
C GLY A 25 11.46 -2.27 -8.23
N THR A 26 10.80 -1.14 -8.45
CA THR A 26 9.88 -0.92 -9.57
C THR A 26 10.57 -0.32 -10.78
N LYS A 27 10.11 -0.71 -11.98
CA LYS A 27 10.71 -0.28 -13.26
C LYS A 27 10.23 1.10 -13.67
N THR A 28 9.01 1.47 -13.30
CA THR A 28 8.37 2.73 -13.73
C THR A 28 7.80 3.52 -12.55
N GLU A 29 7.65 4.83 -12.73
CA GLU A 29 7.02 5.70 -11.73
C GLU A 29 5.56 5.33 -11.48
N THR A 30 4.82 4.97 -12.54
CA THR A 30 3.44 4.47 -12.43
C THR A 30 3.37 3.23 -11.54
N GLU A 31 4.23 2.23 -11.78
CA GLU A 31 4.29 1.01 -10.97
C GLU A 31 4.65 1.32 -9.51
N THR A 32 5.48 2.34 -9.29
CA THR A 32 5.90 2.78 -7.95
C THR A 32 4.73 3.37 -7.19
N LEU A 33 3.99 4.26 -7.83
CA LEU A 33 2.82 4.90 -7.24
C LEU A 33 1.73 3.85 -6.95
N ASP A 34 1.48 2.94 -7.89
CA ASP A 34 0.48 1.88 -7.76
C ASP A 34 0.82 0.95 -6.57
N LYS A 35 2.03 0.39 -6.52
CA LYS A 35 2.47 -0.45 -5.40
C LYS A 35 2.47 0.29 -4.07
N ALA A 36 2.89 1.55 -4.03
CA ALA A 36 2.89 2.33 -2.81
C ALA A 36 1.47 2.53 -2.27
N LEU A 37 0.49 2.78 -3.15
CA LEU A 37 -0.91 2.91 -2.77
C LEU A 37 -1.48 1.57 -2.29
N ASP A 38 -1.21 0.47 -3.01
CA ASP A 38 -1.63 -0.87 -2.62
C ASP A 38 -1.12 -1.24 -1.22
N MET A 39 0.15 -0.94 -0.91
CA MET A 39 0.74 -1.21 0.41
C MET A 39 0.04 -0.44 1.53
N ILE A 40 -0.36 0.81 1.29
CA ILE A 40 -1.06 1.63 2.29
C ILE A 40 -2.49 1.13 2.51
N VAL A 41 -3.20 0.80 1.43
CA VAL A 41 -4.56 0.21 1.51
C VAL A 41 -4.50 -1.11 2.25
N PHE A 42 -3.61 -2.01 1.86
CA PHE A 42 -3.43 -3.31 2.51
C PHE A 42 -3.10 -3.16 4.00
N ARG A 43 -2.22 -2.22 4.37
CA ARG A 43 -1.89 -1.95 5.77
C ARG A 43 -3.13 -1.49 6.56
N ALA A 44 -3.97 -0.64 5.98
CA ALA A 44 -5.18 -0.17 6.63
C ALA A 44 -6.18 -1.31 6.85
N GLU A 45 -6.42 -2.13 5.83
CA GLU A 45 -7.30 -3.30 5.89
C GLU A 45 -6.82 -4.34 6.91
N LEU A 46 -5.50 -4.57 6.97
CA LEU A 46 -4.88 -5.47 7.94
C LEU A 46 -5.10 -4.98 9.37
N ILE A 47 -4.86 -3.69 9.64
CA ILE A 47 -5.07 -3.10 10.97
C ILE A 47 -6.55 -3.20 11.36
N GLU A 48 -7.48 -2.92 10.45
CA GLU A 48 -8.91 -3.04 10.70
C GLU A 48 -9.30 -4.49 11.02
N SER A 49 -8.78 -5.44 10.25
CA SER A 49 -9.02 -6.87 10.47
C SER A 49 -8.48 -7.33 11.83
N LEU A 50 -7.26 -6.90 12.20
CA LEU A 50 -6.69 -7.19 13.52
C LEU A 50 -7.54 -6.63 14.66
N LYS A 51 -8.05 -5.39 14.54
CA LYS A 51 -8.96 -4.80 15.54
C LYS A 51 -10.26 -5.59 15.70
N LYS A 52 -10.80 -6.13 14.61
CA LYS A 52 -12.02 -6.96 14.63
C LYS A 52 -11.78 -8.31 15.32
N VAL A 53 -10.58 -8.88 15.17
CA VAL A 53 -10.19 -10.17 15.76
C VAL A 53 -9.76 -10.03 17.22
N SER A 54 -9.07 -8.95 17.59
CA SER A 54 -8.62 -8.70 18.96
C SER A 54 -9.77 -8.54 19.97
N GLY A 55 -10.98 -8.20 19.50
CA GLY A 55 -12.18 -8.17 20.32
C GLY A 55 -12.90 -9.52 20.46
N LYS A 56 -12.43 -10.59 19.78
CA LYS A 56 -13.12 -11.88 19.68
C LYS A 56 -12.29 -13.10 20.10
N GLY A 57 -10.97 -12.96 20.26
CA GLY A 57 -10.09 -14.07 20.60
C GLY A 57 -9.43 -13.91 21.96
N GLY A 58 -10.02 -14.50 23.01
CA GLY A 58 -9.25 -14.85 24.21
C GLY A 58 -8.16 -15.83 23.78
N VAL A 59 -6.90 -15.40 23.82
CA VAL A 59 -5.77 -16.28 23.57
C VAL A 59 -5.70 -17.24 24.77
N GLN A 60 -6.18 -18.47 24.58
CA GLN A 60 -5.98 -19.54 25.55
C GLN A 60 -4.47 -19.80 25.62
N GLN A 61 -3.85 -19.44 26.73
CA GLN A 61 -2.49 -19.87 27.03
C GLN A 61 -2.52 -21.40 27.16
N VAL A 62 -1.73 -22.09 26.33
CA VAL A 62 -1.35 -23.49 26.49
C VAL A 62 -0.11 -23.60 27.34
#